data_AF-A0A7C9CLS3-F1
#
_entry.id   AF-A0A7C9CLS3-F1
#
_cell.length_a   1.000
_cell.length_b   1.000
_cell.length_c   1.000
_cell.angle_alpha   90.00
_cell.angle_beta   90.00
_cell.angle_gamma   90.00
#
_symmetry.space_group_name_H-M   'P 1'
#
loop_
_entity.id
_entity.type
_entity.pdbx_description
1 polymer ?
#
loop_
_entity_poly.entity_id
_entity_poly.type
_entity_poly.pdbx_seq_one_letter_code
_entity_poly.pdbx_strand_id
1 'polypeptide(L)'
;MSVEFFDDIYVPVYALPSPSEAEPLDVEAGKEKPGDLEEHGKEKPSNPKASEKGKLKKVRWVWNYNDEKFYIDDDLEIRFQVAGVSYPPIPLEQEEGSKPFAPMVVTGSIDSDG
;
A
#
# COMPACT_ATOMS: atom_id res chain seq x y z
N MET A 1 -1.51 -7.02 2.15
CA MET A 1 -1.49 -8.50 2.28
C MET A 1 -2.80 -8.90 2.93
N SER A 2 -3.47 -9.93 2.42
CA SER A 2 -4.78 -10.34 2.91
C SER A 2 -4.94 -11.86 2.86
N VAL A 3 -5.88 -12.37 3.64
CA VAL A 3 -6.31 -13.78 3.63
C VAL A 3 -7.84 -13.80 3.64
N GLU A 4 -8.43 -14.01 2.45
CA GLU A 4 -9.88 -14.04 2.15
C GLU A 4 -10.72 -12.91 2.76
N PHE A 5 -11.04 -13.00 4.05
CA PHE A 5 -11.92 -12.11 4.81
C PHE A 5 -11.17 -11.09 5.67
N PHE A 6 -9.83 -11.08 5.65
CA PHE A 6 -9.01 -10.29 6.55
C PHE A 6 -7.82 -9.60 5.84
N ASP A 7 -7.86 -8.27 5.77
CA ASP A 7 -6.86 -7.42 5.09
C ASP A 7 -5.84 -6.77 6.04
N ASP A 8 -6.05 -6.85 7.36
CA ASP A 8 -5.24 -6.17 8.39
C ASP A 8 -4.02 -6.98 8.84
N ILE A 9 -3.29 -7.49 7.85
CA ILE A 9 -2.01 -8.20 8.00
C ILE A 9 -0.87 -7.27 7.58
N TYR A 10 0.08 -7.03 8.47
CA TYR A 10 1.26 -6.21 8.22
C TYR A 10 2.54 -6.99 8.47
N VAL A 11 3.43 -7.00 7.48
CA VAL A 11 4.82 -7.48 7.63
C VAL A 11 5.73 -6.25 7.71
N PRO A 12 6.42 -6.00 8.85
CA PRO A 12 7.34 -4.89 8.99
C PRO A 12 8.64 -5.13 8.22
N VAL A 13 9.34 -4.05 7.86
CA VAL A 13 10.57 -4.10 7.05
C VAL A 13 11.67 -4.96 7.68
N TYR A 14 11.75 -5.00 9.02
CA TYR A 14 12.71 -5.83 9.76
C TYR A 14 12.38 -7.34 9.77
N ALA A 15 11.23 -7.73 9.21
CA ALA A 15 10.70 -9.09 9.15
C ALA A 15 10.58 -9.61 7.70
N LEU A 16 11.23 -8.90 6.77
CA LEU A 16 11.46 -9.32 5.38
C LEU A 16 12.78 -10.12 5.29
N PRO A 17 12.96 -10.99 4.29
CA PRO A 17 14.18 -11.80 4.18
C PRO A 17 15.35 -10.90 3.82
N SER A 18 16.50 -11.07 4.49
CA SER A 18 17.68 -10.27 4.16
C SER A 18 18.40 -10.82 2.90
N PRO A 19 18.93 -9.96 2.01
CA PRO A 19 18.71 -8.51 1.87
C PRO A 19 17.46 -8.17 1.03
N SER A 20 16.47 -7.52 1.65
CA SER A 20 15.29 -6.96 0.96
C SER A 20 15.35 -5.43 0.87
N GLU A 21 14.99 -4.91 -0.30
CA GLU A 21 14.98 -3.47 -0.61
C GLU A 21 13.66 -3.05 -1.27
N ALA A 22 13.35 -1.75 -1.22
CA ALA A 22 12.13 -1.18 -1.82
C ALA A 22 12.47 -0.39 -3.09
N GLU A 23 12.16 -0.95 -4.25
CA GLU A 23 12.30 -0.28 -5.54
C GLU A 23 11.07 0.62 -5.82
N PRO A 24 11.25 1.85 -6.32
CA PRO A 24 10.13 2.66 -6.79
C PRO A 24 9.42 1.97 -7.97
N LEU A 25 8.09 1.87 -7.89
CA LEU A 25 7.30 1.57 -9.09
C LEU A 25 7.12 2.87 -9.87
N ASP A 26 7.99 3.05 -10.86
CA ASP A 26 7.86 4.11 -11.86
C ASP A 26 6.57 3.89 -12.67
N VAL A 27 5.51 4.55 -12.22
CA VAL A 27 4.29 4.73 -13.00
C VAL A 27 4.66 5.64 -14.18
N GLU A 28 5.02 5.03 -15.32
CA GLU A 28 5.14 5.78 -16.58
C GLU A 28 3.81 6.53 -16.77
N ALA A 29 3.87 7.87 -16.72
CA ALA A 29 2.70 8.70 -16.94
C ALA A 29 2.22 8.43 -18.37
N GLY A 30 1.06 7.80 -18.50
CA GLY A 30 0.51 7.37 -19.77
C GLY A 30 0.53 8.50 -20.78
N LYS A 31 1.17 8.26 -21.94
CA LYS A 31 1.32 9.24 -23.04
C LYS A 31 0.00 9.41 -23.80
N GLU A 32 -1.06 9.80 -23.09
CA GLU A 32 -2.24 10.39 -23.72
C GLU A 32 -1.83 11.71 -24.37
N LYS A 33 -1.99 11.78 -25.69
CA LYS A 33 -1.70 13.01 -26.44
C LYS A 33 -2.77 14.05 -26.10
N PRO A 34 -2.42 15.31 -25.78
CA PRO A 34 -3.40 16.38 -25.76
C PRO A 34 -3.91 16.58 -27.19
N GLY A 35 -5.17 16.19 -27.43
CA GLY A 35 -5.82 16.17 -28.74
C GLY A 35 -7.00 17.13 -28.79
N ASP A 36 -6.69 18.40 -28.99
CA ASP A 36 -7.59 19.50 -29.38
C ASP A 36 -8.70 19.90 -28.39
N LEU A 37 -9.32 21.04 -28.71
CA LEU A 37 -9.97 21.96 -27.76
C LEU A 37 -11.31 22.45 -28.34
N GLU A 38 -12.37 22.48 -27.52
CA GLU A 38 -13.40 23.51 -27.67
C GLU A 38 -14.08 23.85 -26.33
N GLU A 39 -14.65 25.05 -26.25
CA GLU A 39 -15.02 25.74 -25.01
C GLU A 39 -16.54 25.95 -24.94
N HIS A 40 -17.13 26.01 -23.72
CA HIS A 40 -18.04 27.10 -23.31
C HIS A 40 -18.63 26.91 -21.90
N GLY A 41 -18.63 27.97 -21.08
CA GLY A 41 -19.70 28.22 -20.10
C GLY A 41 -19.38 28.21 -18.59
N LYS A 42 -19.06 29.40 -18.07
CA LYS A 42 -19.43 30.00 -16.75
C LYS A 42 -20.44 29.22 -15.88
N GLU A 43 -20.43 29.26 -14.55
CA GLU A 43 -19.69 29.96 -13.47
C GLU A 43 -19.98 29.15 -12.15
N LYS A 44 -19.41 29.30 -10.94
CA LYS A 44 -18.63 30.34 -10.20
C LYS A 44 -17.82 29.61 -9.06
N PRO A 45 -16.98 30.26 -8.22
CA PRO A 45 -16.01 29.56 -7.38
C PRO A 45 -16.52 29.11 -5.99
N SER A 46 -16.11 27.91 -5.58
CA SER A 46 -16.04 27.49 -4.17
C SER A 46 -14.56 27.38 -3.73
N ASN A 47 -14.28 27.84 -2.51
CA ASN A 47 -12.93 28.05 -1.99
C ASN A 47 -12.04 26.79 -1.95
N PRO A 48 -10.82 26.79 -2.52
CA PRO A 48 -9.90 25.66 -2.40
C PRO A 48 -9.34 25.56 -0.97
N LYS A 49 -9.58 24.43 -0.30
CA LYS A 49 -8.88 24.08 0.95
C LYS A 49 -8.50 22.60 0.99
N ALA A 50 -7.19 22.37 1.00
CA ALA A 50 -6.50 21.17 1.49
C ALA A 50 -7.03 19.79 1.04
N SER A 51 -6.55 19.32 -0.11
CA SER A 51 -6.26 17.89 -0.30
C SER A 51 -5.08 17.66 -1.25
N GLU A 52 -3.97 18.36 -1.02
CA GLU A 52 -2.66 17.97 -1.58
C GLU A 52 -2.11 16.75 -0.82
N LYS A 53 -2.89 15.66 -0.80
CA LYS A 53 -2.47 14.35 -0.33
C LYS A 53 -1.42 13.86 -1.34
N GLY A 54 -0.15 14.10 -1.02
CA GLY A 54 0.98 13.74 -1.88
C GLY A 54 0.84 12.30 -2.34
N LYS A 55 0.92 12.07 -3.66
CA LYS A 55 0.79 10.73 -4.25
C LYS A 55 1.80 9.81 -3.58
N LEU A 56 1.30 8.83 -2.81
CA LEU A 56 2.13 7.76 -2.27
C LEU A 56 2.83 7.09 -3.46
N LYS A 57 4.16 7.18 -3.50
CA LYS A 57 4.94 6.44 -4.48
C LYS A 57 4.69 4.96 -4.20
N LYS A 58 4.03 4.24 -5.11
CA LYS A 58 3.94 2.78 -4.97
C LYS A 58 5.38 2.26 -5.06
N VAL A 59 5.71 1.32 -4.18
CA VAL A 59 7.00 0.64 -4.15
C VAL A 59 6.76 -0.85 -4.33
N ARG A 60 7.75 -1.53 -4.89
CA ARG A 60 7.82 -2.98 -5.01
C ARG A 60 8.97 -3.46 -4.12
N TRP A 61 8.72 -4.49 -3.32
CA TRP A 61 9.76 -5.09 -2.50
C TRP A 61 10.51 -6.14 -3.30
N VAL A 62 11.84 -6.17 -3.15
CA VAL A 62 12.73 -7.08 -3.86
C VAL A 62 13.69 -7.72 -2.87
N TRP A 63 13.66 -9.04 -2.78
CA TRP A 63 14.68 -9.82 -2.08
C TRP A 63 15.75 -10.24 -3.08
N ASN A 64 17.02 -9.96 -2.78
CA ASN A 64 18.16 -10.34 -3.62
C ASN A 64 18.86 -11.55 -2.99
N TYR A 65 18.72 -12.73 -3.59
CA TYR A 65 19.21 -14.00 -3.02
C TYR A 65 20.01 -14.78 -4.06
N ASN A 66 21.26 -15.14 -3.74
CA ASN A 66 22.19 -15.82 -4.66
C ASN A 66 22.32 -15.13 -6.03
N ASP A 67 22.43 -13.80 -6.03
CA ASP A 67 22.46 -12.91 -7.21
C ASP A 67 21.17 -12.90 -8.07
N GLU A 68 20.10 -13.60 -7.66
CA GLU A 68 18.77 -13.57 -8.28
C GLU A 68 17.82 -12.59 -7.55
N LYS A 69 16.85 -12.03 -8.28
CA LYS A 69 15.84 -11.10 -7.75
C LYS A 69 14.46 -11.75 -7.61
N PHE A 70 13.95 -11.76 -6.39
CA PHE A 70 12.61 -12.23 -6.06
C PHE A 70 11.72 -11.03 -5.69
N TYR A 71 10.71 -10.77 -6.51
CA TYR A 71 9.77 -9.68 -6.30
C TYR A 71 8.65 -10.10 -5.35
N ILE A 72 8.32 -9.26 -4.37
CA ILE A 72 7.20 -9.45 -3.45
C ILE A 72 6.08 -8.50 -3.89
N ASP A 73 5.19 -9.02 -4.73
CA ASP A 73 4.07 -8.32 -5.36
C ASP A 73 2.70 -8.82 -4.86
N ASP A 74 1.65 -8.04 -5.13
CA ASP A 74 0.27 -8.30 -4.72
C ASP A 74 -0.33 -9.61 -5.32
N ASP A 75 0.26 -10.14 -6.40
CA ASP A 75 -0.23 -11.32 -7.14
C ASP A 75 0.29 -12.68 -6.60
N LEU A 76 1.11 -12.69 -5.54
CA LEU A 76 1.75 -13.89 -5.00
C LEU A 76 1.05 -14.47 -3.76
N GLU A 77 0.74 -15.77 -3.80
CA GLU A 77 0.43 -16.54 -2.60
C GLU A 77 1.73 -16.76 -1.79
N ILE A 78 1.78 -16.26 -0.56
CA ILE A 78 2.96 -16.32 0.31
C ILE A 78 2.63 -16.93 1.67
N ARG A 79 3.58 -17.70 2.22
CA ARG A 79 3.55 -18.16 3.62
C ARG A 79 4.15 -17.07 4.51
N PHE A 80 3.63 -16.96 5.73
CA PHE A 80 4.16 -16.07 6.77
C PHE A 80 3.96 -16.72 8.14
N GLN A 81 4.87 -16.44 9.07
CA GLN A 81 4.70 -16.76 10.48
C GLN A 81 3.97 -15.61 11.18
N VAL A 82 2.99 -15.92 12.04
CA VAL A 82 2.35 -14.91 12.91
C VAL A 82 3.32 -14.57 14.04
N ALA A 83 3.93 -13.39 13.97
CA ALA A 83 4.83 -12.86 15.00
C ALA A 83 4.06 -12.18 16.14
N GLY A 84 2.84 -11.71 15.90
CA GLY A 84 1.98 -11.13 16.93
C GLY A 84 0.56 -10.84 16.46
N VAL A 85 -0.35 -10.70 17.43
CA VAL A 85 -1.74 -10.29 17.21
C VAL A 85 -2.06 -9.19 18.23
N SER A 86 -2.76 -8.14 17.78
CA SER A 86 -3.22 -7.05 18.65
C SER A 86 -4.68 -6.69 18.38
N TYR A 87 -5.37 -6.27 19.43
CA TYR A 87 -6.78 -5.85 19.39
C TYR A 87 -6.83 -4.38 19.83
N PRO A 88 -6.78 -3.42 18.89
CA PRO A 88 -6.86 -2.01 19.23
C PRO A 88 -8.24 -1.66 19.85
N PRO A 89 -8.32 -0.61 20.68
CA PRO A 89 -9.60 -0.15 21.22
C PRO A 89 -10.50 0.40 20.10
N ILE A 90 -11.80 0.14 20.20
CA ILE A 90 -12.80 0.64 19.24
C ILE A 90 -12.82 2.17 19.28
N PRO A 91 -12.64 2.87 18.14
CA PRO A 91 -12.76 4.32 18.07
C PRO A 91 -14.17 4.78 18.43
N LEU A 92 -14.27 5.75 19.35
CA LEU A 92 -15.54 6.39 19.70
C LEU A 92 -15.99 7.40 18.62
N GLU A 93 -15.01 7.99 17.93
CA GLU A 93 -15.20 8.92 16.82
C GLU A 93 -14.30 8.47 15.67
N GLN A 94 -14.81 8.59 14.44
CA GLN A 94 -14.08 8.23 13.23
C GLN A 94 -14.42 9.24 12.12
N GLU A 95 -13.39 9.88 11.55
CA GLU A 95 -13.56 10.92 10.52
C GLU A 95 -14.15 10.35 9.21
N GLU A 96 -15.01 11.11 8.54
CA GLU A 96 -15.60 10.73 7.26
C GLU A 96 -14.52 10.54 6.18
N GLY A 97 -14.49 9.36 5.55
CA GLY A 97 -13.47 9.00 4.56
C GLY A 97 -12.12 8.53 5.14
N SER A 98 -12.02 8.29 6.45
CA SER A 98 -10.90 7.55 7.06
C SER A 98 -10.96 6.05 6.74
N LYS A 99 -9.85 5.32 6.92
CA LYS A 99 -9.84 3.85 6.74
C LYS A 99 -10.76 3.21 7.80
N PRO A 100 -11.62 2.22 7.43
CA PRO A 100 -12.39 1.43 8.40
C PRO A 100 -11.54 0.92 9.57
N PHE A 101 -12.14 0.89 10.76
CA PHE A 101 -11.49 0.38 11.96
C PHE A 101 -11.15 -1.12 11.81
N ALA A 102 -9.88 -1.46 12.05
CA ALA A 102 -9.37 -2.83 12.11
C ALA A 102 -9.57 -3.40 13.52
N PRO A 103 -10.54 -4.31 13.77
CA PRO A 103 -10.80 -4.85 15.12
C PRO A 103 -9.70 -5.77 15.64
N MET A 104 -8.84 -6.26 14.73
CA MET A 104 -7.67 -7.08 14.98
C MET A 104 -6.60 -6.66 13.98
N VAL A 105 -5.32 -6.68 14.39
CA VAL A 105 -4.18 -6.47 13.51
C VAL A 105 -3.18 -7.60 13.74
N VAL A 106 -2.73 -8.22 12.65
CA VAL A 106 -1.77 -9.33 12.68
C VAL A 106 -0.42 -8.86 12.17
N THR A 107 0.63 -9.04 12.97
CA THR A 107 2.02 -8.81 12.56
C THR A 107 2.61 -10.12 12.05
N GLY A 108 3.04 -10.14 10.79
CA GLY A 108 3.67 -11.30 10.15
C GLY A 108 5.18 -11.20 10.02
N SER A 109 5.85 -12.34 9.85
CA SER A 109 7.26 -12.48 9.48
C SER A 109 7.39 -13.44 8.28
N ILE A 110 8.30 -13.15 7.35
CA ILE A 110 8.57 -13.99 6.17
C ILE A 110 10.06 -14.34 5.99
N ASP A 111 10.86 -14.09 7.02
CA ASP A 111 12.32 -14.21 7.07
C ASP A 111 12.84 -15.62 7.45
N SER A 112 11.95 -16.58 7.70
CA SER A 112 12.26 -17.98 8.01
C SER A 112 12.26 -18.85 6.76
N ASP A 113 13.05 -19.93 6.77
CA ASP A 113 12.85 -21.08 5.88
C ASP A 113 11.52 -21.79 6.24
N GLY A 114 10.64 -22.02 5.27
CA GLY A 114 9.25 -22.43 5.53
C GLY A 114 8.60 -23.35 4.50
#